data_AF-A0A736RBB9-F1
#
_entry.id   AF-A0A736RBB9-F1
#
_cell.length_a   1.000
_cell.length_b   1.000
_cell.length_c   1.000
_cell.angle_alpha   90.00
_cell.angle_beta   90.00
_cell.angle_gamma   90.00
#
_symmetry.space_group_name_H-M   'P 1'
#
loop_
_entity.id
_entity.type
_entity.pdbx_description
1 polymer ?
#
loop_
_entity_poly.entity_id
_entity_poly.type
_entity_poly.pdbx_seq_one_letter_code
_entity_poly.pdbx_strand_id
1 'polypeptide(L)'
;KVSEYDRTLSCMAKTDHRSQRLMELKGIGPTTACALVASIGNAHDFKNGRQLAAWLGLTPSQYSSGGKSKLGRITKAGDSYLRTLLVQGARSVLIGAEKRSDSFSRWV
;
A
#
# COMPACT_ATOMS: atom_id res chain seq x y z
N LYS A 1 -20.47 -9.00 15.60
CA LYS A 1 -20.40 -9.11 14.13
C LYS A 1 -19.15 -8.43 13.56
N VAL A 2 -19.06 -7.10 13.38
CA VAL A 2 -17.86 -6.46 12.78
C VAL A 2 -16.60 -6.68 13.63
N SER A 3 -16.68 -6.49 14.95
CA SER A 3 -15.57 -6.71 15.88
C SER A 3 -15.04 -8.14 15.91
N GLU A 4 -15.87 -9.13 15.60
CA GLU A 4 -15.45 -10.55 15.53
C GLU A 4 -14.63 -10.80 14.26
N TYR A 5 -15.03 -10.20 13.13
CA TYR A 5 -14.24 -10.25 11.91
C TYR A 5 -12.90 -9.55 12.08
N ASP A 6 -12.87 -8.39 12.74
CA ASP A 6 -11.61 -7.69 13.03
C ASP A 6 -10.66 -8.52 13.89
N ARG A 7 -11.20 -9.23 14.90
CA ARG A 7 -10.43 -10.16 15.74
C ARG A 7 -9.88 -11.33 14.93
N THR A 8 -10.73 -11.91 14.08
CA THR A 8 -10.36 -13.04 13.21
C THR A 8 -9.26 -12.63 12.26
N LEU A 9 -9.42 -11.47 11.61
CA LEU A 9 -8.46 -10.94 10.65
C LEU A 9 -7.14 -10.57 11.33
N SER A 10 -7.18 -10.02 12.54
CA SER A 10 -5.99 -9.78 13.35
C SER A 10 -5.27 -11.07 13.74
N CYS A 11 -6.00 -12.15 14.03
CA CYS A 11 -5.42 -13.46 14.32
C CYS A 11 -4.74 -14.04 13.09
N MET A 12 -5.40 -13.99 11.93
CA MET A 12 -4.84 -14.42 10.64
C MET A 12 -3.56 -13.63 10.30
N ALA A 13 -3.58 -12.31 10.45
CA ALA A 13 -2.42 -11.45 10.20
C ALA A 13 -1.22 -11.79 11.10
N LYS A 14 -1.48 -12.20 12.34
CA LYS A 14 -0.44 -12.63 13.30
C LYS A 14 0.08 -14.04 13.04
N THR A 15 -0.62 -14.85 12.26
CA THR A 15 -0.23 -16.24 11.99
C THR A 15 0.56 -16.36 10.67
N ASP A 16 0.20 -15.56 9.66
CA ASP A 16 0.94 -15.54 8.38
C ASP A 16 2.21 -14.67 8.49
N HIS A 17 3.37 -15.30 8.32
CA HIS A 17 4.67 -14.63 8.33
C HIS A 17 4.80 -13.52 7.26
N ARG A 18 4.13 -13.64 6.11
CA ARG A 18 4.11 -12.58 5.09
C ARG A 18 3.38 -11.34 5.61
N SER A 19 2.23 -11.55 6.26
CA SER A 19 1.45 -10.48 6.88
C SER A 19 2.21 -9.82 8.02
N GLN A 20 2.91 -10.60 8.85
CA GLN A 20 3.79 -10.06 9.91
C GLN A 20 4.85 -9.13 9.34
N ARG A 21 5.58 -9.56 8.30
CA ARG A 21 6.60 -8.72 7.64
C ARG A 21 6.02 -7.44 7.05
N LEU A 22 4.83 -7.52 6.46
CA LEU A 22 4.17 -6.32 5.93
C LEU A 22 3.77 -5.33 7.04
N MET A 23 3.35 -5.82 8.21
CA MET A 23 2.98 -4.98 9.36
C MET A 23 4.18 -4.29 10.03
N GLU A 24 5.42 -4.69 9.73
CA GLU A 24 6.62 -3.93 10.15
C GLU A 24 6.73 -2.58 9.42
N LEU A 25 6.08 -2.45 8.25
CA LEU A 25 6.05 -1.21 7.49
C LEU A 25 5.10 -0.20 8.14
N LYS A 26 5.57 1.04 8.27
CA LYS A 26 4.76 2.15 8.77
C LYS A 26 3.52 2.34 7.89
N GLY A 27 2.34 2.40 8.52
CA GLY A 27 1.07 2.61 7.82
C GLY A 27 0.41 1.33 7.31
N ILE A 28 1.00 0.15 7.56
CA ILE A 28 0.37 -1.14 7.27
C ILE A 28 -0.13 -1.78 8.56
N GLY A 29 -1.45 -1.94 8.67
CA GLY A 29 -2.09 -2.69 9.75
C GLY A 29 -2.55 -4.09 9.32
N PRO A 30 -3.17 -4.87 10.22
CA PRO A 30 -3.64 -6.23 9.94
C PRO A 30 -4.53 -6.34 8.71
N THR A 31 -5.49 -5.42 8.56
CA THR A 31 -6.40 -5.38 7.40
C THR A 31 -5.66 -5.17 6.09
N THR A 32 -4.76 -4.18 6.04
CA THR A 32 -3.98 -3.90 4.84
C THR A 32 -3.02 -5.04 4.53
N ALA A 33 -2.35 -5.63 5.53
CA ALA A 33 -1.44 -6.75 5.34
C ALA A 33 -2.17 -7.97 4.79
N CYS A 34 -3.27 -8.39 5.40
CA CYS A 34 -4.09 -9.50 4.90
C CYS A 34 -4.62 -9.24 3.49
N ALA A 35 -5.12 -8.04 3.21
CA ALA A 35 -5.61 -7.68 1.88
C ALA A 35 -4.50 -7.76 0.82
N LEU A 36 -3.31 -7.22 1.12
CA LEU A 36 -2.15 -7.30 0.23
C LEU A 36 -1.75 -8.75 -0.05
N VAL A 37 -1.63 -9.57 0.99
CA VAL A 37 -1.26 -10.98 0.84
C VAL A 37 -2.31 -11.76 0.05
N ALA A 38 -3.60 -11.53 0.32
CA ALA A 38 -4.69 -12.20 -0.36
C ALA A 38 -4.78 -11.80 -1.85
N SER A 39 -4.56 -10.53 -2.16
CA SER A 39 -4.71 -10.03 -3.53
C SER A 39 -3.46 -10.20 -4.39
N ILE A 40 -2.26 -10.05 -3.82
CA ILE A 40 -0.99 -10.17 -4.56
C ILE A 40 -0.59 -11.64 -4.69
N GLY A 41 -0.87 -12.46 -3.66
CA GLY A 41 -0.42 -13.85 -3.63
C GLY A 41 1.10 -13.96 -3.59
N ASN A 42 1.72 -14.19 -4.76
CA ASN A 42 3.17 -14.28 -4.91
C ASN A 42 3.74 -12.98 -5.50
N ALA A 43 4.47 -12.21 -4.67
CA ALA A 43 5.07 -10.96 -5.11
C ALA A 43 6.16 -11.13 -6.20
N HIS A 44 6.66 -12.35 -6.45
CA HIS A 44 7.62 -12.64 -7.51
C HIS A 44 7.04 -12.57 -8.93
N ASP A 45 5.71 -12.45 -9.06
CA ASP A 45 5.06 -12.23 -10.36
C ASP A 45 5.41 -10.84 -10.94
N PHE A 46 5.89 -9.92 -10.10
CA PHE A 46 6.36 -8.59 -10.49
C PHE A 46 7.88 -8.55 -10.55
N LYS A 47 8.44 -7.95 -11.61
CA LYS A 47 9.90 -7.78 -11.73
C LYS A 47 10.48 -6.85 -10.66
N ASN A 48 9.69 -5.90 -10.18
CA ASN A 48 10.07 -4.95 -9.13
C ASN A 48 8.85 -4.23 -8.54
N GLY A 49 9.07 -3.47 -7.46
CA GLY A 49 8.02 -2.70 -6.80
C GLY A 49 7.35 -1.62 -7.67
N ARG A 50 8.03 -1.10 -8.71
CA ARG A 50 7.42 -0.12 -9.63
C ARG A 50 6.33 -0.77 -10.48
N GLN A 51 6.53 -2.02 -10.90
CA GLN A 51 5.50 -2.78 -11.61
C GLN A 51 4.29 -3.05 -10.72
N LEU A 52 4.51 -3.43 -9.46
CA LEU A 52 3.42 -3.59 -8.49
C LEU A 52 2.66 -2.28 -8.28
N ALA A 53 3.36 -1.15 -8.12
CA ALA A 53 2.72 0.16 -7.99
C ALA A 53 1.90 0.55 -9.23
N ALA A 54 2.38 0.21 -10.43
CA ALA A 54 1.64 0.42 -11.67
C ALA A 54 0.38 -0.45 -11.74
N TRP A 55 0.49 -1.72 -11.33
CA TRP A 55 -0.64 -2.66 -11.26
C TRP A 55 -1.72 -2.22 -10.26
N LEU A 56 -1.30 -1.66 -9.12
CA LEU A 56 -2.20 -1.04 -8.11
C LEU A 56 -2.76 0.32 -8.55
N GLY A 57 -2.37 0.84 -9.71
CA GLY A 57 -2.81 2.13 -10.24
C GLY A 57 -2.33 3.34 -9.45
N LEU A 58 -1.19 3.19 -8.75
CA LEU A 58 -0.55 4.25 -7.96
C LEU A 58 0.44 5.09 -8.79
N THR A 59 0.70 4.71 -10.03
CA THR A 59 1.60 5.46 -10.92
C THR A 59 0.84 6.54 -11.71
N PRO A 60 1.50 7.67 -12.06
CA PRO A 60 0.93 8.66 -12.96
C PRO A 60 0.62 8.08 -14.34
N SER A 61 -0.48 8.51 -14.96
CA SER A 61 -0.78 8.26 -16.37
C SER A 61 0.23 8.99 -17.24
N GLN A 62 0.74 8.35 -18.30
CA GLN A 62 1.67 8.96 -19.23
C GLN A 62 0.98 9.24 -20.57
N TYR A 63 1.02 10.49 -21.01
CA TYR A 63 0.60 10.92 -22.34
C TYR A 63 1.82 11.45 -23.07
N SER A 64 2.30 10.74 -24.08
CA SER A 64 3.47 11.15 -24.86
C SER A 64 3.15 11.18 -26.34
N SER A 65 3.36 12.33 -26.99
CA SER A 65 3.22 12.51 -28.43
C SER A 65 4.37 13.37 -28.95
N GLY A 66 4.86 13.06 -30.16
CA GLY A 66 5.92 13.85 -30.82
C GLY A 66 7.17 14.11 -29.97
N GLY A 67 7.60 13.13 -29.16
CA GLY A 67 8.79 13.26 -28.30
C GLY A 67 8.60 14.04 -27.00
N LYS A 68 7.41 14.60 -26.72
CA LYS A 68 7.11 15.28 -25.45
C LYS A 68 6.38 14.32 -24.52
N SER A 69 6.96 14.06 -23.34
CA SER A 69 6.31 13.26 -22.30
C SER A 69 5.57 14.16 -21.31
N LYS A 70 4.28 13.89 -21.07
CA LYS A 70 3.47 14.56 -20.05
C LYS A 70 2.92 13.53 -19.06
N LEU A 71 3.22 13.72 -17.78
CA LEU A 71 2.62 12.95 -16.69
C LEU A 71 1.29 13.59 -16.27
N GLY A 72 0.28 12.75 -16.04
CA GLY A 72 -1.06 13.13 -15.59
C GLY A 72 -1.37 12.67 -14.17
N ARG A 73 -2.66 12.46 -13.88
CA ARG A 73 -3.12 11.94 -12.58
C ARG A 73 -2.70 10.48 -12.41
N ILE A 74 -2.81 9.92 -11.20
CA ILE A 74 -2.67 8.47 -11.03
C ILE A 74 -3.62 7.72 -11.96
N THR A 75 -3.18 6.58 -12.49
CA THR A 75 -3.96 5.80 -13.46
C THR A 75 -5.24 5.25 -12.85
N LYS A 76 -5.26 5.02 -11.52
CA LYS A 76 -6.36 4.35 -10.80
C LYS A 76 -6.71 2.96 -11.32
N ALA A 77 -5.83 2.37 -12.14
CA ALA A 77 -5.94 1.00 -12.61
C ALA A 77 -5.91 0.01 -11.43
N GLY A 78 -6.43 -1.20 -11.64
CA GLY A 78 -6.43 -2.25 -10.63
C GLY A 78 -7.43 -2.02 -9.48
N ASP A 79 -7.13 -2.60 -8.33
CA ASP A 79 -8.03 -2.69 -7.20
C ASP A 79 -8.18 -1.35 -6.44
N SER A 80 -9.41 -0.83 -6.41
CA SER A 80 -9.73 0.43 -5.73
C SER A 80 -9.68 0.33 -4.21
N TYR A 81 -9.96 -0.83 -3.64
CA TYR A 81 -9.91 -1.11 -2.21
C TYR A 81 -8.47 -1.16 -1.72
N LEU A 82 -7.60 -1.94 -2.37
CA LEU A 82 -6.16 -1.98 -2.01
C LEU A 82 -5.51 -0.61 -2.09
N ARG A 83 -5.78 0.13 -3.18
CA ARG A 83 -5.27 1.49 -3.33
C ARG A 83 -5.79 2.40 -2.22
N THR A 84 -7.05 2.28 -1.82
CA THR A 84 -7.60 3.05 -0.70
C THR A 84 -6.88 2.72 0.60
N LEU A 85 -6.70 1.44 0.92
CA LEU A 85 -5.99 1.01 2.13
C LEU A 85 -4.55 1.55 2.18
N LEU A 86 -3.82 1.48 1.07
CA LEU A 86 -2.45 1.99 0.98
C LEU A 86 -2.38 3.51 1.13
N VAL A 87 -3.30 4.25 0.49
CA VAL A 87 -3.36 5.72 0.60
C VAL A 87 -3.72 6.14 2.02
N GLN A 88 -4.68 5.48 2.66
CA GLN A 88 -5.04 5.77 4.06
C GLN A 88 -3.89 5.42 5.02
N GLY A 89 -3.22 4.29 4.79
CA GLY A 89 -2.01 3.91 5.50
C GLY A 89 -0.93 4.99 5.42
N ALA A 90 -0.60 5.45 4.21
CA ALA A 90 0.37 6.52 4.01
C ALA A 90 -0.05 7.83 4.69
N ARG A 91 -1.32 8.25 4.57
CA ARG A 91 -1.83 9.45 5.25
C ARG A 91 -1.71 9.37 6.76
N SER A 92 -1.99 8.21 7.36
CA SER A 92 -1.85 8.02 8.80
C SER A 92 -0.41 8.22 9.28
N VAL A 93 0.57 7.79 8.47
CA VAL A 93 2.00 7.97 8.75
C VAL A 93 2.37 9.45 8.67
N LEU A 94 1.91 10.16 7.62
CA LEU A 94 2.19 11.60 7.46
C LEU A 94 1.65 12.43 8.63
N ILE A 95 0.39 12.19 9.02
CA ILE A 95 -0.24 12.87 10.16
C ILE A 95 0.51 12.56 11.46
N GLY A 96 0.98 11.32 11.62
CA GLY A 96 1.77 10.92 12.78
C GLY A 96 3.18 11.50 12.80
N ALA A 97 3.77 11.77 11.63
CA ALA A 97 5.13 12.28 11.49
C ALA A 97 5.28 13.72 11.95
N GLU A 98 4.26 14.56 11.76
CA GLU A 98 4.25 15.96 12.22
C GLU A 98 4.53 16.10 13.73
N LYS A 99 4.19 15.07 14.51
CA LYS A 99 4.34 15.05 15.98
C LYS A 99 5.66 14.44 16.45
N ARG A 100 6.53 14.00 15.55
CA ARG A 100 7.75 13.22 15.87
C ARG A 100 9.00 13.91 15.33
N SER A 101 10.11 13.80 16.06
CA SER A 101 11.41 14.38 15.68
C SER A 101 12.41 13.35 15.15
N ASP A 102 11.99 12.11 14.92
CA ASP A 102 12.86 11.06 14.39
C ASP A 102 13.33 11.35 12.94
N SER A 103 14.41 10.68 12.52
CA SER A 103 15.01 10.95 11.20
C SER A 103 14.06 10.66 10.04
N PHE A 104 13.14 9.72 10.18
CA PHE A 104 12.18 9.40 9.12
C PHE A 104 11.09 10.48 9.08
N SER A 105 10.54 10.85 10.22
CA SER A 105 9.53 11.91 10.32
C SER A 105 10.02 13.30 9.89
N ARG A 106 11.33 13.56 9.94
CA ARG A 106 11.92 14.79 9.38
C ARG A 106 12.14 14.75 7.87
N TRP A 107 12.23 13.54 7.28
CA TRP A 107 12.46 13.37 5.84
C TRP A 107 11.16 13.45 5.03
N VAL A 108 10.08 12.88 5.57
CA VAL A 108 8.75 12.87 4.93
C VAL A 108 7.99 14.15 5.22
#